data_AF-A0A1W2EGV8-F1
#
_entry.id   AF-A0A1W2EGV8-F1
#
_cell.length_a   1.000
_cell.length_b   1.000
_cell.length_c   1.000
_cell.angle_alpha   90.00
_cell.angle_beta   90.00
_cell.angle_gamma   90.00
#
_symmetry.space_group_name_H-M   'P 1'
#
loop_
_entity.id
_entity.type
_entity.pdbx_description
1 polymer ?
#
loop_
_entity_poly.entity_id
_entity_poly.type
_entity_poly.pdbx_seq_one_letter_code
_entity_poly.pdbx_strand_id
1 'polypeptide(L)'
;MGYILKRGTYSLEKHLTILEQKLANFPDQTDLIMLKEYVKDDRYMQAKMIVRFLSLSQAEGISLLKGFIEDEKGEANLISEAGEQKIEELADVFMEKAKAYFEDDNFIDAAATIFSIVMAIEPELPNVPYQGYIYHCILENAFDFLMQIAASDMDHSVAKHLFKMTEQNWILLNKGNRFYDESWLNLLGDLAAYSQSA
;
A
#
# COMPACT_ATOMS: atom_id res chain seq x y z
N MET A 1 30.99 0.80 23.32
CA MET A 1 29.78 -0.04 23.27
C MET A 1 28.92 0.49 22.13
N GLY A 2 28.79 -0.28 21.06
CA GLY A 2 28.10 0.15 19.85
C GLY A 2 26.58 0.12 20.04
N TYR A 3 25.91 1.21 19.68
CA TYR A 3 24.45 1.22 19.53
C TYR A 3 24.12 0.51 18.23
N ILE A 4 23.57 -0.70 18.32
CA ILE A 4 22.88 -1.33 17.20
C ILE A 4 21.51 -0.66 17.15
N LEU A 5 21.33 0.25 16.19
CA LEU A 5 20.00 0.71 15.78
C LEU A 5 19.19 -0.51 15.34
N LYS A 6 18.22 -0.94 16.16
CA LYS A 6 17.19 -1.89 15.73
C LYS A 6 16.48 -1.26 14.52
N ARG A 7 16.43 -2.00 13.40
CA ARG A 7 15.72 -1.62 12.17
C ARG A 7 14.29 -1.15 12.53
N GLY A 8 13.90 -0.03 11.95
CA GLY A 8 12.73 0.76 12.32
C GLY A 8 11.44 -0.04 12.43
N THR A 9 10.98 -0.23 13.66
CA THR A 9 9.61 -0.59 13.98
C THR A 9 8.71 0.59 13.65
N TYR A 10 7.79 0.40 12.71
CA TYR A 10 6.69 1.32 12.44
C TYR A 10 5.91 1.57 13.74
N SER A 11 5.76 2.84 14.15
CA SER A 11 5.00 3.21 15.35
C SER A 11 3.55 3.50 14.98
N LEU A 12 2.70 2.47 15.13
CA LEU A 12 1.24 2.60 15.08
C LEU A 12 0.75 3.73 15.99
N GLU A 13 1.36 3.90 17.17
CA GLU A 13 0.98 4.90 18.18
C GLU A 13 0.97 6.34 17.67
N LYS A 14 1.93 6.71 16.82
CA LYS A 14 1.99 8.05 16.22
C LYS A 14 0.80 8.30 15.29
N HIS A 15 0.43 7.31 14.49
CA HIS A 15 -0.71 7.42 13.56
C HIS A 15 -2.04 7.33 14.30
N LEU A 16 -2.14 6.53 15.35
CA LEU A 16 -3.30 6.51 16.24
C LEU A 16 -3.54 7.89 16.84
N THR A 17 -2.51 8.59 17.32
CA THR A 17 -2.66 9.95 17.87
C THR A 17 -3.22 10.93 16.83
N ILE A 18 -2.77 10.86 15.57
CA ILE A 18 -3.26 11.72 14.47
C ILE A 18 -4.70 11.34 14.11
N LEU A 19 -5.01 10.05 14.08
CA LEU A 19 -6.35 9.53 13.86
C LEU A 19 -7.31 10.07 14.92
N GLU A 20 -6.93 10.01 16.19
CA GLU A 20 -7.72 10.56 17.29
C GLU A 20 -8.01 12.05 17.14
N GLN A 21 -7.04 12.84 16.68
CA GLN A 21 -7.23 14.28 16.42
C GLN A 21 -8.18 14.55 15.25
N LYS A 22 -8.05 13.79 14.15
CA LYS A 22 -8.91 13.93 12.97
C LYS A 22 -10.36 13.53 13.29
N LEU A 23 -10.50 12.46 14.05
CA LEU A 23 -11.76 11.89 14.51
C LEU A 23 -12.46 12.80 15.55
N ALA A 24 -11.72 13.49 16.42
CA ALA A 24 -12.30 14.43 17.40
C ALA A 24 -13.07 15.61 16.75
N ASN A 25 -12.80 15.91 15.48
CA ASN A 25 -13.45 16.96 14.71
C ASN A 25 -14.73 16.49 13.97
N PHE A 26 -15.10 15.21 14.06
CA PHE A 26 -16.37 14.73 13.51
C PHE A 26 -17.55 15.15 14.41
N PRO A 27 -18.70 15.54 13.83
CA PRO A 27 -19.84 16.07 14.58
C PRO A 27 -20.53 15.03 15.47
N ASP A 28 -20.35 13.73 15.20
CA ASP A 28 -20.90 12.64 16.01
C ASP A 28 -19.77 11.82 16.64
N GLN A 29 -19.55 12.03 17.94
CA GLN A 29 -18.45 11.40 18.69
C GLN A 29 -18.79 9.98 19.20
N THR A 30 -20.04 9.53 19.00
CA THR A 30 -20.54 8.24 19.52
C THR A 30 -19.92 7.05 18.78
N ASP A 31 -19.85 7.13 17.46
CA ASP A 31 -19.19 6.13 16.60
C ASP A 31 -17.68 6.11 16.85
N LEU A 32 -17.11 7.27 17.20
CA LEU A 32 -15.70 7.42 17.58
C LEU A 32 -15.34 6.63 18.84
N ILE A 33 -16.19 6.73 19.86
CA ILE A 33 -15.98 6.10 21.16
C ILE A 33 -16.14 4.59 21.01
N MET A 34 -17.15 4.14 20.27
CA MET A 34 -17.31 2.71 19.95
C MET A 34 -16.13 2.17 19.14
N LEU A 35 -15.67 2.87 18.09
CA LEU A 35 -14.48 2.46 17.36
C LEU A 35 -13.24 2.40 18.27
N LYS A 36 -13.01 3.42 19.12
CA LYS A 36 -11.89 3.39 20.07
C LYS A 36 -11.96 2.22 21.06
N GLU A 37 -13.15 1.84 21.50
CA GLU A 37 -13.34 0.71 22.42
C GLU A 37 -13.16 -0.65 21.73
N TYR A 38 -13.60 -0.79 20.47
CA TYR A 38 -13.43 -2.02 19.68
C TYR A 38 -12.00 -2.25 19.18
N VAL A 39 -11.25 -1.17 18.96
CA VAL A 39 -9.97 -1.20 18.24
C VAL A 39 -8.76 -1.18 19.19
N LYS A 40 -8.97 -0.91 20.48
CA LYS A 40 -7.90 -0.69 21.46
C LYS A 40 -6.89 -1.85 21.54
N ASP A 41 -7.38 -3.07 21.39
CA ASP A 41 -6.58 -4.30 21.47
C ASP A 41 -6.45 -5.04 20.13
N ASP A 42 -7.04 -4.50 19.05
CA ASP A 42 -7.04 -5.10 17.71
C ASP A 42 -6.14 -4.29 16.76
N ARG A 43 -4.85 -4.69 16.68
CA ARG A 43 -3.87 -4.11 15.77
C ARG A 43 -4.29 -4.16 14.30
N TYR A 44 -5.03 -5.19 13.91
CA TYR A 44 -5.49 -5.35 12.55
C TYR A 44 -6.57 -4.32 12.20
N MET A 45 -7.55 -4.13 13.10
CA MET A 45 -8.54 -3.08 12.94
C MET A 45 -7.90 -1.68 13.00
N GLN A 46 -6.87 -1.47 13.82
CA GLN A 46 -6.10 -0.21 13.86
C GLN A 46 -5.47 0.11 12.51
N ALA A 47 -4.82 -0.87 11.86
CA ALA A 47 -4.21 -0.69 10.55
C ALA A 47 -5.26 -0.29 9.49
N LYS A 48 -6.40 -1.01 9.43
CA LYS A 48 -7.50 -0.66 8.50
C LYS A 48 -8.02 0.75 8.72
N MET A 49 -8.21 1.17 9.96
CA MET A 49 -8.67 2.54 10.27
C MET A 49 -7.66 3.60 9.86
N ILE A 50 -6.38 3.38 10.14
CA ILE A 50 -5.32 4.32 9.74
C ILE A 50 -5.37 4.55 8.24
N VAL A 51 -5.45 3.47 7.44
CA VAL A 51 -5.55 3.58 5.99
C VAL A 51 -6.82 4.33 5.60
N ARG A 52 -7.99 3.96 6.13
CA ARG A 52 -9.27 4.59 5.77
C ARG A 52 -9.28 6.09 6.02
N PHE A 53 -8.86 6.53 7.20
CA PHE A 53 -9.11 7.90 7.67
C PHE A 53 -7.92 8.85 7.53
N LEU A 54 -6.67 8.34 7.45
CA LEU A 54 -5.48 9.17 7.34
C LEU A 54 -4.94 9.20 5.92
N SER A 55 -4.55 10.38 5.45
CA SER A 55 -3.76 10.48 4.21
C SER A 55 -2.35 10.01 4.54
N LEU A 56 -1.91 8.93 3.92
CA LEU A 56 -0.59 8.37 4.11
C LEU A 56 0.27 8.74 2.91
N SER A 57 1.51 9.17 3.16
CA SER A 57 2.51 9.17 2.09
C SER A 57 2.78 7.72 1.65
N GLN A 58 3.30 7.54 0.43
CA GLN A 58 3.67 6.22 -0.07
C GLN A 58 4.59 5.48 0.91
N ALA A 59 5.58 6.17 1.49
CA ALA A 59 6.53 5.59 2.44
C ALA A 59 5.85 5.13 3.74
N GLU A 60 4.88 5.90 4.25
CA GLU A 60 4.08 5.51 5.42
C GLU A 60 3.20 4.30 5.10
N GLY A 61 2.57 4.26 3.93
CA GLY A 61 1.80 3.11 3.45
C GLY A 61 2.64 1.84 3.35
N ILE A 62 3.84 1.92 2.74
CA ILE A 62 4.80 0.81 2.66
C ILE A 62 5.19 0.35 4.06
N SER A 63 5.49 1.29 4.97
CA SER A 63 5.94 0.95 6.32
C SER A 63 4.84 0.28 7.13
N LEU A 64 3.58 0.73 6.99
CA LEU A 64 2.43 0.11 7.63
C LEU A 64 2.23 -1.32 7.13
N LEU A 65 2.19 -1.53 5.82
CA LEU A 65 2.02 -2.86 5.23
C LEU A 65 3.17 -3.80 5.59
N LYS A 66 4.42 -3.35 5.51
CA LYS A 66 5.58 -4.18 5.92
C LYS A 66 5.55 -4.53 7.40
N GLY A 67 5.16 -3.59 8.26
CA GLY A 67 4.99 -3.87 9.68
C GLY A 67 3.90 -4.91 9.93
N PHE A 68 2.79 -4.82 9.20
CA PHE A 68 1.69 -5.78 9.29
C PHE A 68 2.06 -7.17 8.76
N ILE A 69 2.74 -7.25 7.62
CA ILE A 69 3.26 -8.50 7.06
C ILE A 69 4.23 -9.17 8.04
N GLU A 70 5.13 -8.39 8.65
CA GLU A 70 6.09 -8.92 9.62
C GLU A 70 5.41 -9.45 10.89
N ASP A 71 4.34 -8.80 11.35
CA ASP A 71 3.54 -9.27 12.50
C ASP A 71 2.82 -10.60 12.20
N GLU A 72 2.46 -10.87 10.94
CA GLU A 72 1.79 -12.12 10.51
C GLU A 72 2.76 -13.24 10.13
N LYS A 73 4.07 -12.98 10.08
CA LYS A 73 5.07 -14.03 9.87
C LYS A 73 5.16 -14.94 11.09
N GLY A 74 5.03 -16.23 10.84
CA GLY A 74 5.17 -17.29 11.83
C GLY A 74 6.61 -17.78 11.97
N GLU A 75 6.74 -18.99 12.50
CA GLU A 75 8.03 -19.69 12.57
C GLU A 75 8.65 -19.84 11.16
N ALA A 76 9.98 -19.78 11.09
CA ALA A 76 10.74 -19.80 9.83
C ALA A 76 10.51 -18.62 8.86
N ASN A 77 9.95 -17.49 9.33
CA ASN A 77 9.76 -16.28 8.52
C ASN A 77 8.79 -16.51 7.33
N LEU A 78 7.87 -17.45 7.49
CA LEU A 78 6.82 -17.75 6.51
C LEU A 78 5.48 -17.16 6.96
N ILE A 79 4.68 -16.74 6.00
CA ILE A 79 3.33 -16.22 6.24
C ILE A 79 2.36 -17.40 6.13
N SER A 80 1.41 -17.53 7.06
CA SER A 80 0.37 -18.56 6.95
C SER A 80 -0.74 -18.12 5.99
N GLU A 81 -1.54 -19.05 5.46
CA GLU A 81 -2.70 -18.71 4.61
C GLU A 81 -3.68 -17.75 5.32
N ALA A 82 -3.89 -17.93 6.63
CA ALA A 82 -4.70 -16.99 7.42
C ALA A 82 -4.05 -15.60 7.55
N GLY A 83 -2.71 -15.54 7.57
CA GLY A 83 -1.96 -14.29 7.50
C GLY A 83 -2.10 -13.62 6.12
N GLU A 84 -2.02 -14.40 5.04
CA GLU A 84 -2.25 -13.92 3.67
C GLU A 84 -3.64 -13.30 3.52
N GLN A 85 -4.69 -13.94 4.05
CA GLN A 85 -6.06 -13.40 4.03
C GLN A 85 -6.19 -12.06 4.76
N LYS A 86 -5.54 -11.89 5.92
CA LYS A 86 -5.55 -10.59 6.61
C LYS A 86 -4.82 -9.51 5.83
N ILE A 87 -3.74 -9.89 5.14
CA ILE A 87 -2.95 -8.96 4.31
C ILE A 87 -3.75 -8.56 3.08
N GLU A 88 -4.50 -9.49 2.47
CA GLU A 88 -5.47 -9.22 1.40
C GLU A 88 -6.53 -8.22 1.86
N GLU A 89 -7.20 -8.49 2.99
CA GLU A 89 -8.23 -7.59 3.50
C GLU A 89 -7.69 -6.18 3.86
N LEU A 90 -6.41 -6.05 4.25
CA LEU A 90 -5.78 -4.75 4.44
C LEU A 90 -5.44 -4.09 3.09
N ALA A 91 -4.92 -4.86 2.13
CA ALA A 91 -4.65 -4.39 0.77
C ALA A 91 -5.93 -3.89 0.08
N ASP A 92 -7.07 -4.55 0.31
CA ASP A 92 -8.38 -4.12 -0.16
C ASP A 92 -8.75 -2.73 0.36
N VAL A 93 -8.41 -2.43 1.63
CA VAL A 93 -8.65 -1.08 2.18
C VAL A 93 -7.76 -0.03 1.52
N PHE A 94 -6.51 -0.37 1.17
CA PHE A 94 -5.66 0.51 0.36
C PHE A 94 -6.25 0.69 -1.05
N MET A 95 -6.77 -0.38 -1.65
CA MET A 95 -7.40 -0.36 -2.98
C MET A 95 -8.67 0.49 -3.01
N GLU A 96 -9.57 0.34 -2.02
CA GLU A 96 -10.76 1.18 -1.83
C GLU A 96 -10.37 2.66 -1.75
N LYS A 97 -9.30 2.96 -1.00
CA LYS A 97 -8.79 4.32 -0.87
C LYS A 97 -8.20 4.87 -2.16
N ALA A 98 -7.43 4.06 -2.89
CA ALA A 98 -6.89 4.45 -4.18
C ALA A 98 -8.01 4.72 -5.20
N LYS A 99 -9.09 3.93 -5.17
CA LYS A 99 -10.30 4.17 -5.97
C LYS A 99 -10.97 5.49 -5.61
N ALA A 100 -11.08 5.82 -4.33
CA ALA A 100 -11.61 7.13 -3.92
C ALA A 100 -10.75 8.29 -4.44
N TYR A 101 -9.41 8.19 -4.38
CA TYR A 101 -8.52 9.19 -4.98
C TYR A 101 -8.68 9.27 -6.50
N PHE A 102 -8.86 8.13 -7.17
CA PHE A 102 -9.07 8.07 -8.60
C PHE A 102 -10.38 8.73 -9.03
N GLU A 103 -11.47 8.51 -8.28
CA GLU A 103 -12.78 9.14 -8.52
C GLU A 103 -12.75 10.67 -8.35
N ASP A 104 -11.81 11.17 -7.54
CA ASP A 104 -11.56 12.60 -7.33
C ASP A 104 -10.50 13.18 -8.31
N ASP A 105 -10.17 12.47 -9.40
CA ASP A 105 -9.11 12.82 -10.39
C ASP A 105 -7.70 13.01 -9.78
N ASN A 106 -7.46 12.48 -8.58
CA ASN A 106 -6.18 12.54 -7.89
C ASN A 106 -5.31 11.32 -8.21
N PHE A 107 -4.88 11.23 -9.47
CA PHE A 107 -4.14 10.08 -10.00
C PHE A 107 -2.79 9.83 -9.30
N ILE A 108 -2.11 10.88 -8.82
CA ILE A 108 -0.82 10.74 -8.13
C ILE A 108 -1.01 10.03 -6.78
N ASP A 109 -1.97 10.47 -5.97
CA ASP A 109 -2.22 9.85 -4.66
C ASP A 109 -2.83 8.45 -4.83
N ALA A 110 -3.66 8.24 -5.85
CA ALA A 110 -4.17 6.91 -6.21
C ALA A 110 -3.02 5.94 -6.53
N ALA A 111 -2.12 6.32 -7.44
CA ALA A 111 -0.99 5.49 -7.82
C ALA A 111 0.01 5.30 -6.67
N ALA A 112 0.28 6.33 -5.87
CA ALA A 112 1.14 6.24 -4.68
C ALA A 112 0.59 5.22 -3.68
N THR A 113 -0.74 5.22 -3.46
CA THR A 113 -1.41 4.25 -2.58
C THR A 113 -1.23 2.82 -3.09
N ILE A 114 -1.35 2.59 -4.40
CA ILE A 114 -1.16 1.25 -4.98
C ILE A 114 0.31 0.82 -5.01
N PHE A 115 1.24 1.74 -5.28
CA PHE A 115 2.65 1.40 -5.16
C PHE A 115 3.03 1.02 -3.74
N SER A 116 2.36 1.53 -2.70
CA SER A 116 2.57 1.02 -1.34
C SER A 116 2.28 -0.47 -1.20
N ILE A 117 1.24 -0.98 -1.88
CA ILE A 117 0.89 -2.40 -1.93
C ILE A 117 2.01 -3.18 -2.63
N VAL A 118 2.31 -2.84 -3.88
CA VAL A 118 3.28 -3.57 -4.70
C VAL A 118 4.65 -3.63 -4.03
N MET A 119 5.14 -2.49 -3.52
CA MET A 119 6.46 -2.36 -2.90
C MET A 119 6.57 -3.05 -1.53
N ALA A 120 5.44 -3.38 -0.90
CA ALA A 120 5.40 -4.14 0.35
C ALA A 120 5.24 -5.64 0.09
N ILE A 121 4.41 -6.04 -0.87
CA ILE A 121 3.98 -7.43 -1.08
C ILE A 121 4.89 -8.18 -2.04
N GLU A 122 5.28 -7.59 -3.17
CA GLU A 122 6.08 -8.29 -4.19
C GLU A 122 7.40 -8.88 -3.62
N PRO A 123 8.15 -8.19 -2.75
CA PRO A 123 9.36 -8.75 -2.14
C PRO A 123 9.13 -9.94 -1.20
N GLU A 124 7.90 -10.18 -0.78
CA GLU A 124 7.53 -11.19 0.21
C GLU A 124 7.00 -12.49 -0.45
N LEU A 125 6.87 -12.52 -1.79
CA LEU A 125 6.50 -13.73 -2.55
C LEU A 125 7.38 -14.97 -2.24
N PRO A 126 8.69 -14.86 -1.96
CA PRO A 126 9.49 -16.01 -1.52
C PRO A 126 9.12 -16.57 -0.14
N ASN A 127 8.38 -15.80 0.67
CA ASN A 127 8.06 -16.12 2.07
C ASN A 127 6.61 -16.62 2.24
N VAL A 128 5.87 -16.83 1.15
CA VAL A 128 4.51 -17.38 1.18
C VAL A 128 4.49 -18.86 0.75
N PRO A 129 3.74 -19.71 1.46
CA PRO A 129 3.60 -21.11 1.13
C PRO A 129 2.70 -21.31 -0.10
N TYR A 130 2.70 -22.51 -0.67
CA TYR A 130 1.76 -22.93 -1.73
C TYR A 130 1.64 -21.96 -2.91
N GLN A 131 2.79 -21.47 -3.41
CA GLN A 131 2.90 -20.56 -4.55
C GLN A 131 2.35 -19.14 -4.32
N GLY A 132 1.81 -18.80 -3.13
CA GLY A 132 1.42 -17.44 -2.82
C GLY A 132 0.23 -16.92 -3.63
N TYR A 133 -0.79 -17.75 -3.86
CA TYR A 133 -1.94 -17.40 -4.70
C TYR A 133 -2.59 -16.06 -4.31
N ILE A 134 -2.82 -15.84 -3.00
CA ILE A 134 -3.44 -14.60 -2.51
C ILE A 134 -2.56 -13.40 -2.83
N TYR A 135 -1.24 -13.50 -2.61
CA TYR A 135 -0.29 -12.44 -2.95
C TYR A 135 -0.27 -12.14 -4.44
N HIS A 136 -0.34 -13.17 -5.29
CA HIS A 136 -0.46 -12.99 -6.73
C HIS A 136 -1.76 -12.25 -7.10
N CYS A 137 -2.90 -12.61 -6.51
CA CYS A 137 -4.17 -11.90 -6.76
C CYS A 137 -4.09 -10.43 -6.33
N ILE A 138 -3.49 -10.12 -5.18
CA ILE A 138 -3.31 -8.74 -4.73
C ILE A 138 -2.45 -7.95 -5.73
N LEU A 139 -1.33 -8.54 -6.18
CA LEU A 139 -0.39 -7.89 -7.11
C LEU A 139 -1.01 -7.69 -8.50
N GLU A 140 -1.73 -8.69 -9.02
CA GLU A 140 -2.47 -8.59 -10.28
C GLU A 140 -3.50 -7.46 -10.21
N ASN A 141 -4.34 -7.44 -9.18
CA ASN A 141 -5.32 -6.37 -8.98
C ASN A 141 -4.66 -4.98 -8.87
N ALA A 142 -3.52 -4.89 -8.18
CA ALA A 142 -2.76 -3.66 -8.05
C ALA A 142 -2.22 -3.17 -9.41
N PHE A 143 -1.61 -4.05 -10.20
CA PHE A 143 -1.13 -3.68 -11.53
C PHE A 143 -2.27 -3.34 -12.49
N ASP A 144 -3.36 -4.10 -12.50
CA ASP A 144 -4.53 -3.80 -13.32
C ASP A 144 -5.09 -2.41 -13.02
N PHE A 145 -5.14 -2.03 -11.74
CA PHE A 145 -5.56 -0.68 -11.36
C PHE A 145 -4.54 0.40 -11.76
N LEU A 146 -3.23 0.14 -11.65
CA LEU A 146 -2.21 1.06 -12.17
C LEU A 146 -2.31 1.26 -13.68
N MET A 147 -2.61 0.19 -14.43
CA MET A 147 -2.86 0.26 -15.87
C MET A 147 -4.13 1.05 -16.19
N GLN A 148 -5.19 0.89 -15.39
CA GLN A 148 -6.40 1.71 -15.48
C GLN A 148 -6.08 3.21 -15.27
N ILE A 149 -5.25 3.54 -14.28
CA ILE A 149 -4.78 4.90 -14.08
C ILE A 149 -4.04 5.38 -15.33
N ALA A 150 -3.05 4.63 -15.83
CA ALA A 150 -2.25 5.03 -16.99
C ALA A 150 -3.06 5.24 -18.27
N ALA A 151 -4.18 4.52 -18.43
CA ALA A 151 -5.09 4.65 -19.57
C ALA A 151 -6.10 5.82 -19.43
N SER A 152 -6.14 6.49 -18.28
CA SER A 152 -7.09 7.57 -18.01
C SER A 152 -6.71 8.86 -18.74
N ASP A 153 -7.73 9.68 -19.03
CA ASP A 153 -7.51 11.02 -19.59
C ASP A 153 -6.95 11.94 -18.50
N MET A 154 -5.66 12.28 -18.60
CA MET A 154 -4.97 13.03 -17.57
C MET A 154 -4.03 14.07 -18.17
N ASP A 155 -3.73 15.10 -17.38
CA ASP A 155 -2.76 16.11 -17.79
C ASP A 155 -1.38 15.50 -18.05
N HIS A 156 -0.71 16.00 -19.09
CA HIS A 156 0.63 15.53 -19.45
C HIS A 156 1.65 15.65 -18.31
N SER A 157 1.54 16.68 -17.48
CA SER A 157 2.39 16.84 -16.29
C SER A 157 2.15 15.74 -15.25
N VAL A 158 0.91 15.26 -15.12
CA VAL A 158 0.54 14.14 -14.23
C VAL A 158 1.11 12.84 -14.80
N ALA A 159 0.90 12.55 -16.09
CA ALA A 159 1.47 11.36 -16.74
C ALA A 159 3.00 11.30 -16.59
N LYS A 160 3.70 12.42 -16.78
CA LYS A 160 5.15 12.52 -16.59
C LYS A 160 5.58 12.28 -15.14
N HIS A 161 4.79 12.72 -14.17
CA HIS A 161 5.06 12.47 -12.76
C HIS A 161 4.85 10.99 -12.42
N LEU A 162 3.75 10.39 -12.88
CA LEU A 162 3.50 8.96 -12.75
C LEU A 162 4.63 8.13 -13.36
N PHE A 163 5.09 8.46 -14.58
CA PHE A 163 6.21 7.77 -15.22
C PHE A 163 7.46 7.75 -14.32
N LYS A 164 7.85 8.91 -13.77
CA LYS A 164 8.99 9.01 -12.86
C LYS A 164 8.80 8.22 -11.58
N MET A 165 7.60 8.26 -11.02
CA MET A 165 7.27 7.50 -9.81
C MET A 165 7.34 5.99 -10.07
N THR A 166 6.82 5.51 -11.21
CA THR A 166 6.93 4.12 -11.64
C THR A 166 8.38 3.69 -11.82
N GLU A 167 9.19 4.49 -12.52
CA GLU A 167 10.61 4.21 -12.76
C GLU A 167 11.39 4.10 -11.44
N GLN A 168 11.16 5.03 -10.51
CA GLN A 168 11.80 5.01 -9.19
C GLN A 168 11.45 3.75 -8.41
N ASN A 169 10.18 3.36 -8.37
CA ASN A 169 9.74 2.15 -7.66
C ASN A 169 10.30 0.87 -8.30
N TRP A 170 10.30 0.79 -9.63
CA TRP A 170 10.85 -0.36 -10.36
C TRP A 170 12.36 -0.55 -10.13
N ILE A 171 13.11 0.54 -9.98
CA ILE A 171 14.55 0.51 -9.66
C ILE A 171 14.79 0.13 -8.19
N LEU A 172 13.92 0.59 -7.28
CA LEU A 172 14.04 0.30 -5.83
C LEU A 172 13.80 -1.17 -5.51
N LEU A 173 12.98 -1.87 -6.30
CA LEU A 173 12.86 -3.32 -6.20
C LEU A 173 14.11 -3.98 -6.79
N ASN A 174 14.94 -4.59 -5.93
CA ASN A 174 16.06 -5.42 -6.37
C ASN A 174 15.55 -6.48 -7.35
N LYS A 175 16.30 -6.74 -8.44
CA LYS A 175 15.90 -7.69 -9.50
C LYS A 175 15.50 -9.08 -8.97
N GLY A 176 16.10 -9.55 -7.88
CA GLY A 176 15.74 -10.84 -7.25
C GLY A 176 14.40 -10.86 -6.49
N ASN A 177 13.81 -9.68 -6.29
CA ASN A 177 12.53 -9.47 -5.60
C ASN A 177 11.47 -8.92 -6.56
N ARG A 178 11.71 -8.98 -7.88
CA ARG A 178 10.76 -8.59 -8.92
C ARG A 178 10.25 -9.84 -9.62
N PHE A 179 8.95 -10.04 -9.53
CA PHE A 179 8.21 -11.17 -10.08
C PHE A 179 7.27 -10.72 -11.20
N TYR A 180 6.93 -9.42 -11.26
CA TYR A 180 6.03 -8.81 -12.24
C TYR A 180 6.76 -7.85 -13.19
N ASP A 181 7.96 -8.20 -13.65
CA ASP A 181 8.78 -7.36 -14.54
C ASP A 181 8.03 -6.93 -15.82
N GLU A 182 7.19 -7.80 -16.39
CA GLU A 182 6.36 -7.47 -17.57
C GLU A 182 5.31 -6.40 -17.27
N SER A 183 4.59 -6.51 -16.14
CA SER A 183 3.59 -5.51 -15.73
C SER A 183 4.22 -4.14 -15.47
N TRP A 184 5.41 -4.11 -14.84
CA TRP A 184 6.19 -2.89 -14.67
C TRP A 184 6.57 -2.25 -16.02
N LEU A 185 7.05 -3.05 -16.97
CA LEU A 185 7.45 -2.57 -18.29
C LEU A 185 6.27 -2.06 -19.11
N ASN A 186 5.12 -2.75 -19.06
CA ASN A 186 3.89 -2.31 -19.72
C ASN A 186 3.43 -0.96 -19.17
N LEU A 187 3.38 -0.81 -17.84
CA LEU A 187 3.01 0.45 -17.18
C LEU A 187 3.95 1.60 -17.56
N LEU A 188 5.26 1.35 -17.61
CA LEU A 188 6.23 2.34 -18.08
C LEU A 188 6.04 2.69 -19.55
N GLY A 189 5.73 1.70 -20.39
CA GLY A 189 5.46 1.89 -21.82
C GLY A 189 4.27 2.80 -22.07
N ASP A 190 3.15 2.54 -21.38
CA ASP A 190 1.91 3.32 -21.54
C ASP A 190 2.08 4.76 -21.06
N LEU A 191 2.70 4.95 -19.89
CA LEU A 191 2.98 6.29 -19.37
C LEU A 191 4.01 7.05 -20.24
N ALA A 192 4.99 6.34 -20.83
CA ALA A 192 5.95 6.95 -21.74
C ALA A 192 5.29 7.44 -23.03
N ALA A 193 4.38 6.64 -23.62
CA ALA A 193 3.66 7.02 -24.84
C ALA A 193 2.82 8.29 -24.63
N TYR A 194 2.15 8.39 -23.47
CA TYR A 194 1.38 9.56 -23.07
C TYR A 194 2.26 10.81 -22.85
N SER A 195 3.49 10.61 -22.36
CA SER A 195 4.47 11.69 -22.14
C SER A 195 5.17 12.18 -23.42
N GLN A 196 4.88 11.59 -24.59
CA GLN A 196 5.48 11.97 -25.88
C GLN A 196 4.45 12.47 -26.90
N SER A 197 3.15 12.37 -26.61
CA SER A 197 2.05 12.74 -27.50
C SER A 197 1.56 14.19 -27.36
N ALA A 198 2.25 15.04 -26.60
CA ALA A 198 1.94 16.46 -26.41
C ALA A 198 2.82 17.40 -27.25
#